data_AF-A0A950S3R8-F1
#
_entry.id   AF-A0A950S3R8-F1
#
_cell.length_a   1.000
_cell.length_b   1.000
_cell.length_c   1.000
_cell.angle_alpha   90.00
_cell.angle_beta   90.00
_cell.angle_gamma   90.00
#
_symmetry.space_group_name_H-M   'P 1'
#
loop_
_entity.id
_entity.type
_entity.pdbx_description
1 polymer ?
#
loop_
_entity_poly.entity_id
_entity_poly.type
_entity_poly.pdbx_seq_one_letter_code
_entity_poly.pdbx_strand_id
1 'polypeptide(L)'
;MSSPVLAEIETYYDAVPRAAARTEHIGGFTLFIGTGPGVPYYARPSLGATRFSAEDVQRVRDRQRELGLPETFEWVAETTPSLTAAAEAAGLSVTSHPLMVAGNDRARVPLTPDLEVRLVTLTDDLALMHGIAHVAFSQPGTALGSAGVDDARKAAPRDPAALRFWQERLQA
;
A
#
# COMPACT_ATOMS: atom_id res chain seq x y z
N MET A 1 -0.52 26.31 -1.39
CA MET A 1 0.68 25.67 -1.98
C MET A 1 0.91 24.37 -1.22
N SER A 2 1.06 23.23 -1.91
CA SER A 2 1.28 21.94 -1.25
C SER A 2 2.62 21.96 -0.51
N SER A 3 2.67 21.39 0.70
CA SER A 3 3.92 21.23 1.45
C SER A 3 4.93 20.43 0.62
N PRO A 4 6.25 20.74 0.66
CA PRO A 4 7.26 19.93 -0.01
C PRO A 4 7.15 18.44 0.30
N VAL A 5 6.85 18.10 1.56
CA VAL A 5 6.64 16.71 2.01
C VAL A 5 5.42 16.06 1.33
N LEU A 6 4.32 16.80 1.14
CA LEU A 6 3.15 16.27 0.45
C LEU A 6 3.45 15.99 -1.03
N ALA A 7 4.23 16.86 -1.68
CA ALA A 7 4.64 16.62 -3.07
C ALA A 7 5.58 15.40 -3.21
N GLU A 8 6.49 15.20 -2.26
CA GLU A 8 7.33 14.00 -2.19
C GLU A 8 6.51 12.73 -1.97
N ILE A 9 5.55 12.77 -1.04
CA ILE A 9 4.61 11.66 -0.79
C ILE A 9 3.81 11.32 -2.05
N GLU A 10 3.24 12.32 -2.73
CA GLU A 10 2.46 12.09 -3.96
C GLU A 10 3.30 11.43 -5.06
N THR A 11 4.55 11.87 -5.21
CA THR A 11 5.50 11.31 -6.19
C THR A 11 5.84 9.86 -5.82
N TYR A 12 6.09 9.60 -4.54
CA TYR A 12 6.38 8.25 -4.04
C TYR A 12 5.19 7.30 -4.21
N TYR A 13 3.99 7.72 -3.83
CA TYR A 13 2.76 6.94 -4.00
C TYR A 13 2.37 6.73 -5.47
N ASP A 14 2.83 7.57 -6.39
CA ASP A 14 2.72 7.28 -7.83
C ASP A 14 3.72 6.22 -8.29
N ALA A 15 4.97 6.34 -7.85
CA ALA A 15 6.08 5.57 -8.37
C ALA A 15 6.09 4.13 -7.86
N VAL A 16 5.85 3.92 -6.56
CA VAL A 16 6.03 2.61 -5.92
C VAL A 16 5.15 1.51 -6.49
N PRO A 17 3.83 1.73 -6.71
CA PRO A 17 2.98 0.69 -7.28
C PRO A 17 3.40 0.28 -8.70
N ARG A 18 4.02 1.19 -9.49
CA ARG A 18 4.43 0.91 -10.89
C ARG A 18 5.45 -0.21 -11.01
N ALA A 19 6.23 -0.48 -9.96
CA ALA A 19 7.19 -1.58 -9.95
C ALA A 19 6.53 -2.97 -10.00
N ALA A 20 5.23 -3.06 -9.71
CA ALA A 20 4.49 -4.33 -9.64
C ALA A 20 3.05 -4.23 -10.16
N ALA A 21 2.76 -3.20 -10.95
CA ALA A 21 1.46 -2.98 -11.54
C ALA A 21 1.60 -2.34 -12.92
N ARG A 22 0.79 -2.77 -13.88
CA ARG A 22 0.53 -1.96 -15.08
C ARG A 22 -0.48 -0.88 -14.71
N THR A 23 -0.42 0.24 -15.41
CA THR A 23 -1.33 1.37 -15.16
C THR A 23 -2.31 1.59 -16.30
N GLU A 24 -3.55 1.91 -15.96
CA GLU A 24 -4.54 2.45 -16.87
C GLU A 24 -4.92 3.88 -16.44
N HIS A 25 -4.96 4.82 -17.37
CA HIS A 25 -5.44 6.18 -17.11
C HIS A 25 -6.93 6.29 -17.43
N ILE A 26 -7.72 6.76 -16.47
CA ILE A 26 -9.17 6.89 -16.57
C ILE A 26 -9.55 8.28 -16.11
N GLY A 27 -9.64 9.21 -17.08
CA GLY A 27 -9.82 10.63 -16.78
C GLY A 27 -8.71 11.15 -15.86
N GLY A 28 -9.10 11.71 -14.71
CA GLY A 28 -8.16 12.20 -13.69
C GLY A 28 -7.47 11.11 -12.86
N PHE A 29 -7.82 9.82 -13.02
CA PHE A 29 -7.27 8.73 -12.22
C PHE A 29 -6.19 7.92 -12.94
N THR A 30 -5.28 7.36 -12.15
CA THR A 30 -4.43 6.23 -12.52
C THR A 30 -4.89 5.01 -11.74
N LEU A 31 -5.36 3.98 -12.46
CA LEU A 31 -5.69 2.67 -11.92
C LEU A 31 -4.46 1.76 -12.00
N PHE A 32 -4.01 1.25 -10.86
CA PHE A 32 -2.91 0.30 -10.78
C PHE A 32 -3.46 -1.13 -10.78
N ILE A 33 -2.99 -1.95 -11.72
CA ILE A 33 -3.44 -3.33 -11.92
C ILE A 33 -2.25 -4.24 -11.67
N GLY A 34 -2.29 -4.97 -10.55
CA GLY A 34 -1.19 -5.83 -10.10
C GLY A 34 -0.79 -6.86 -11.13
N THR A 35 0.53 -7.04 -11.31
CA THR A 35 1.11 -8.02 -12.24
C THR A 35 1.68 -9.25 -11.53
N GLY A 36 1.71 -9.24 -10.19
CA GLY A 36 2.21 -10.33 -9.35
C GLY A 36 1.18 -10.81 -8.33
N PRO A 37 1.49 -11.91 -7.62
CA PRO A 37 0.69 -12.39 -6.50
C PRO A 37 0.70 -11.37 -5.36
N GLY A 38 -0.44 -11.20 -4.68
CA GLY A 38 -0.56 -10.27 -3.57
C GLY A 38 -1.95 -9.67 -3.44
N VAL A 39 -2.05 -8.67 -2.57
CA VAL A 39 -3.28 -7.88 -2.43
C VAL A 39 -3.52 -7.06 -3.70
N PRO A 40 -4.78 -6.92 -4.15
CA PRO A 40 -5.10 -6.05 -5.27
C PRO A 40 -4.68 -4.61 -4.99
N TYR A 41 -4.20 -3.94 -6.03
CA TYR A 41 -3.92 -2.50 -5.99
C TYR A 41 -5.21 -1.68 -6.06
N TYR A 42 -5.07 -0.37 -6.20
CA TYR A 42 -6.13 0.63 -6.11
C TYR A 42 -6.00 1.67 -7.23
N ALA A 43 -7.05 2.48 -7.39
CA ALA A 43 -6.96 3.71 -8.16
C ALA A 43 -6.54 4.89 -7.29
N ARG A 44 -5.88 5.88 -7.88
CA ARG A 44 -5.58 7.16 -7.23
C ARG A 44 -5.62 8.31 -8.22
N PRO A 45 -5.78 9.57 -7.75
CA PRO A 45 -5.55 10.74 -8.59
C PRO A 45 -4.22 10.65 -9.33
N SER A 46 -4.24 10.90 -10.64
CA SER A 46 -3.04 11.11 -11.41
C SER A 46 -2.33 12.38 -10.91
N LEU A 47 -1.00 12.40 -10.94
CA LEU A 47 -0.22 13.56 -10.50
C LEU A 47 -0.70 14.85 -11.19
N GLY A 48 -1.05 15.85 -10.38
CA GLY A 48 -1.57 17.15 -10.84
C GLY A 48 -3.08 17.23 -11.08
N ALA A 49 -3.81 16.11 -11.03
CA ALA A 49 -5.27 16.11 -11.05
C ALA A 49 -5.83 16.62 -9.71
N THR A 50 -6.77 17.56 -9.75
CA THR A 50 -7.27 18.25 -8.53
C THR A 50 -8.78 18.28 -8.39
N ARG A 51 -9.52 17.91 -9.44
CA ARG A 51 -10.98 17.97 -9.47
C ARG A 51 -11.55 16.64 -9.91
N PHE A 52 -12.51 16.15 -9.14
CA PHE A 52 -13.17 14.88 -9.36
C PHE A 52 -14.68 15.03 -9.12
N SER A 53 -15.46 14.30 -9.91
CA SER A 53 -16.89 14.14 -9.77
C SER A 53 -17.24 12.69 -9.42
N ALA A 54 -18.47 12.46 -8.96
CA ALA A 54 -18.98 11.10 -8.73
C ALA A 54 -18.97 10.26 -10.02
N GLU A 55 -19.17 10.89 -11.18
CA GLU A 55 -19.11 10.20 -12.47
C GLU A 55 -17.68 9.73 -12.80
N ASP A 56 -16.66 10.53 -12.46
CA ASP A 56 -15.26 10.11 -12.63
C ASP A 56 -14.94 8.86 -11.79
N VAL A 57 -15.41 8.83 -10.53
CA VAL A 57 -15.27 7.66 -9.65
C VAL A 57 -16.02 6.46 -10.22
N GLN A 58 -17.25 6.65 -10.70
CA GLN A 58 -18.06 5.56 -11.24
C GLN A 58 -17.40 4.91 -12.47
N ARG A 59 -16.77 5.69 -13.37
CA ARG A 59 -16.05 5.13 -14.51
C ARG A 59 -14.88 4.23 -14.09
N VAL A 60 -14.17 4.59 -13.02
CA VAL A 60 -13.10 3.74 -12.49
C VAL A 60 -13.67 2.48 -11.84
N ARG A 61 -14.77 2.60 -11.08
CA ARG A 61 -15.47 1.46 -10.47
C ARG A 61 -15.96 0.46 -11.51
N ASP A 62 -16.57 0.95 -12.59
CA ASP A 62 -17.02 0.12 -13.70
C ASP A 62 -15.83 -0.66 -14.29
N ARG A 63 -14.70 0.01 -14.47
CA ARG A 63 -13.48 -0.63 -14.95
C ARG A 63 -12.89 -1.65 -13.96
N GLN A 64 -12.91 -1.36 -12.67
CA GLN A 64 -12.50 -2.32 -11.64
C GLN A 64 -13.39 -3.57 -11.67
N ARG A 65 -14.71 -3.42 -11.82
CA ARG A 65 -15.65 -4.55 -11.96
C ARG A 65 -15.39 -5.39 -13.21
N GLU A 66 -15.18 -4.74 -14.36
CA GLU A 66 -14.83 -5.43 -15.61
C GLU A 66 -13.57 -6.29 -15.47
N LEU A 67 -12.59 -5.81 -14.71
CA LEU A 67 -11.34 -6.50 -14.45
C LEU A 67 -11.42 -7.51 -13.29
N GLY A 68 -12.57 -7.62 -12.61
CA GLY A 68 -12.72 -8.45 -11.42
C GLY A 68 -11.89 -7.98 -10.22
N LEU A 69 -11.56 -6.69 -10.17
CA LEU A 69 -10.78 -6.06 -9.10
C LEU A 69 -11.70 -5.47 -8.01
N PRO A 70 -11.22 -5.35 -6.77
CA PRO A 70 -11.90 -4.56 -5.74
C PRO A 70 -12.08 -3.10 -6.18
N GLU A 71 -13.17 -2.49 -5.73
CA GLU A 71 -13.49 -1.07 -5.98
C GLU A 71 -12.74 -0.15 -5.00
N THR A 72 -11.41 -0.15 -5.06
CA THR A 72 -10.53 0.51 -4.08
C THR A 72 -9.89 1.79 -4.63
N PHE A 73 -9.81 2.80 -3.77
CA PHE A 73 -9.18 4.10 -4.04
C PHE A 73 -8.31 4.51 -2.86
N GLU A 74 -7.11 5.02 -3.12
CA GLU A 74 -6.25 5.62 -2.10
C GLU A 74 -5.76 6.99 -2.57
N TRP A 75 -5.77 7.98 -1.68
CA TRP A 75 -5.28 9.33 -1.95
C TRP A 75 -4.91 10.07 -0.67
N VAL A 76 -4.14 11.14 -0.80
CA VAL A 76 -3.90 12.09 0.28
C VAL A 76 -4.97 13.18 0.21
N ALA A 77 -5.85 13.26 1.21
CA ALA A 77 -6.95 14.23 1.24
C ALA A 77 -6.45 15.68 1.14
N GLU A 78 -5.26 15.90 1.70
CA GLU A 78 -4.33 17.02 1.61
C GLU A 78 -4.24 17.67 0.22
N THR A 79 -4.04 16.78 -0.76
CA THR A 79 -3.66 17.12 -2.14
C THR A 79 -4.87 17.11 -3.06
N THR A 80 -5.87 16.29 -2.73
CA THR A 80 -7.09 16.11 -3.53
C THR A 80 -8.36 16.18 -2.66
N PRO A 81 -8.67 17.35 -2.06
CA PRO A 81 -9.78 17.46 -1.11
C PRO A 81 -11.16 17.24 -1.74
N SER A 82 -11.27 17.44 -3.07
CA SER A 82 -12.53 17.24 -3.80
C SER A 82 -12.94 15.76 -3.91
N LEU A 83 -12.00 14.83 -3.76
CA LEU A 83 -12.24 13.41 -4.01
C LEU A 83 -13.12 12.75 -2.95
N THR A 84 -13.06 13.19 -1.68
CA THR A 84 -13.92 12.63 -0.62
C THR A 84 -15.40 12.75 -0.97
N ALA A 85 -15.86 13.97 -1.30
CA ALA A 85 -17.26 14.19 -1.65
C ALA A 85 -17.66 13.45 -2.94
N ALA A 86 -16.75 13.36 -3.92
CA ALA A 86 -17.00 12.61 -5.15
C ALA A 86 -17.15 11.10 -4.90
N ALA A 87 -16.29 10.51 -4.05
CA ALA A 87 -16.33 9.10 -3.69
C ALA A 87 -17.60 8.75 -2.90
N GLU A 88 -17.97 9.59 -1.92
CA GLU A 88 -19.22 9.42 -1.15
C GLU A 88 -20.46 9.55 -2.04
N ALA A 89 -20.49 10.53 -2.95
CA ALA A 89 -21.57 10.69 -3.91
C ALA A 89 -21.67 9.52 -4.92
N ALA A 90 -20.56 8.83 -5.18
CA ALA A 90 -20.53 7.58 -5.94
C ALA A 90 -20.92 6.35 -5.10
N GLY A 91 -21.23 6.53 -3.82
CA GLY A 91 -21.69 5.45 -2.92
C GLY A 91 -20.57 4.65 -2.27
N LEU A 92 -19.33 5.17 -2.23
CA LEU A 92 -18.23 4.57 -1.46
C LEU A 92 -18.22 5.11 -0.03
N SER A 93 -17.81 4.28 0.92
CA SER A 93 -17.46 4.74 2.26
C SER A 93 -16.00 5.19 2.29
N VAL A 94 -15.74 6.39 2.80
CA VAL A 94 -14.38 6.93 2.94
C VAL A 94 -13.92 6.79 4.38
N THR A 95 -12.74 6.20 4.58
CA THR A 95 -12.09 6.11 5.90
C THR A 95 -10.78 6.86 5.87
N SER A 96 -10.59 7.75 6.85
CA SER A 96 -9.36 8.53 6.98
C SER A 96 -8.37 7.84 7.91
N HIS A 97 -7.11 7.75 7.48
CA HIS A 97 -6.01 7.21 8.29
C HIS A 97 -4.91 8.27 8.43
N PRO A 98 -4.30 8.43 9.62
CA PRO A 98 -3.25 9.41 9.82
C PRO A 98 -1.95 8.98 9.12
N LEU A 99 -1.30 9.92 8.44
CA LEU A 99 0.07 9.77 7.94
C LEU A 99 1.05 10.42 8.92
N MET A 100 2.00 9.63 9.42
CA MET A 100 3.05 10.11 10.31
C MET A 100 4.33 10.34 9.51
N VAL A 101 4.92 11.53 9.65
CA VAL A 101 6.21 11.86 9.05
C VAL A 101 7.28 11.71 10.12
N ALA A 102 8.22 10.79 9.91
CA ALA A 102 9.36 10.63 10.79
C ALA A 102 10.26 11.88 10.70
N GLY A 103 10.43 12.58 11.82
CA GLY A 103 11.33 13.73 11.90
C GLY A 103 12.80 13.36 11.71
N ASN A 104 13.64 14.37 11.50
CA ASN A 104 15.08 14.19 11.35
C ASN A 104 15.79 13.85 12.67
N ASP A 105 15.13 14.07 13.81
CA ASP A 105 15.62 13.65 15.12
C ASP A 105 15.31 12.16 15.34
N ARG A 106 16.14 11.31 14.72
CA ARG A 106 16.04 9.87 14.88
C ARG A 106 16.80 9.47 16.13
N ALA A 107 16.06 9.29 17.23
CA ALA A 107 16.62 8.66 18.43
C ALA A 107 17.20 7.29 18.04
N ARG A 108 18.49 7.08 18.32
CA ARG A 108 19.08 5.74 18.21
C ARG A 108 18.52 4.90 19.34
N VAL A 109 17.73 3.89 18.99
CA VAL A 109 17.28 2.89 19.95
C VAL A 109 18.45 1.94 20.21
N PRO A 110 18.99 1.87 21.44
CA PRO A 110 20.01 0.89 21.76
C PRO A 110 19.41 -0.51 21.58
N LEU A 111 20.09 -1.35 20.80
CA LEU A 111 19.73 -2.76 20.66
C LEU A 111 19.97 -3.47 21.99
N THR A 112 19.12 -4.44 22.33
CA THR A 112 19.47 -5.37 23.40
C THR A 112 20.70 -6.18 22.96
N PRO A 113 21.61 -6.56 23.87
CA PRO A 113 22.89 -7.18 23.51
C PRO A 113 22.78 -8.48 22.70
N ASP A 114 21.61 -9.12 22.72
CA ASP A 114 21.27 -10.39 22.07
C ASP A 114 20.54 -10.22 20.72
N LEU A 115 20.30 -8.98 20.26
CA LEU A 115 19.64 -8.70 18.99
C LEU A 115 20.61 -8.20 17.92
N GLU A 116 20.52 -8.80 16.75
CA GLU A 116 21.17 -8.32 15.53
C GLU A 116 20.13 -7.67 14.61
N VAL A 117 20.50 -6.55 13.99
CA VAL A 117 19.72 -5.91 12.93
C VAL A 117 20.58 -5.85 11.67
N ARG A 118 20.07 -6.45 10.60
CA ARG A 118 20.70 -6.45 9.28
C ARG A 118 19.65 -6.34 8.19
N LEU A 119 20.09 -5.97 6.99
CA LEU A 119 19.24 -6.03 5.82
C LEU A 119 18.89 -7.48 5.49
N VAL A 120 17.66 -7.66 5.01
CA VAL A 120 17.17 -8.92 4.47
C VAL A 120 17.93 -9.25 3.19
N THR A 121 18.23 -10.52 3.00
CA THR A 121 18.95 -11.07 1.85
C THR A 121 18.17 -12.24 1.25
N LEU A 122 18.61 -12.72 0.08
CA LEU A 122 17.97 -13.85 -0.60
C LEU A 122 18.14 -15.19 0.13
N THR A 123 19.05 -15.28 1.11
CA THR A 123 19.23 -16.50 1.92
C THR A 123 18.30 -16.55 3.13
N ASP A 124 17.51 -15.50 3.36
CA ASP A 124 16.54 -15.43 4.44
C ASP A 124 15.22 -16.12 4.10
N ASP A 125 14.47 -16.52 5.13
CA ASP A 125 13.13 -17.08 4.98
C ASP A 125 12.09 -15.97 4.72
N LEU A 126 12.01 -15.55 3.45
CA LEU A 126 11.05 -14.53 3.01
C LEU A 126 9.60 -14.95 3.28
N ALA A 127 9.28 -16.25 3.22
CA ALA A 127 7.94 -16.73 3.54
C ALA A 127 7.60 -16.43 5.00
N LEU A 128 8.50 -16.75 5.92
CA LEU A 128 8.31 -16.48 7.34
C LEU A 128 8.20 -14.97 7.62
N MET A 129 9.03 -14.13 6.99
CA MET A 129 8.96 -12.67 7.15
C MET A 129 7.58 -12.11 6.74
N HIS A 130 7.04 -12.58 5.61
CA HIS A 130 5.68 -12.22 5.19
C HIS A 130 4.60 -12.78 6.12
N GLY A 131 4.78 -14.00 6.65
CA GLY A 131 3.90 -14.58 7.67
C GLY A 131 3.88 -13.76 8.96
N ILE A 132 5.04 -13.27 9.41
CA ILE A 132 5.16 -12.38 10.58
C ILE A 132 4.38 -11.09 10.34
N ALA A 133 4.60 -10.44 9.19
CA ALA A 133 3.88 -9.21 8.84
C ALA A 133 2.36 -9.45 8.79
N HIS A 134 1.91 -10.53 8.12
CA HIS A 134 0.49 -10.86 8.01
C HIS A 134 -0.17 -11.02 9.38
N VAL A 135 0.45 -11.78 10.27
CA VAL A 135 -0.07 -12.01 11.63
C VAL A 135 -0.06 -10.73 12.45
N ALA A 136 1.02 -9.94 12.39
CA ALA A 136 1.12 -8.68 13.11
C ALA A 136 0.01 -7.69 12.71
N PHE A 137 -0.26 -7.55 11.41
CA PHE A 137 -1.30 -6.63 10.90
C PHE A 137 -2.73 -7.19 10.99
N SER A 138 -2.90 -8.47 11.36
CA SER A 138 -4.23 -9.05 11.62
C SER A 138 -4.80 -8.69 13.00
N GLN A 139 -3.95 -8.16 13.90
CA GLN A 139 -4.32 -7.77 15.27
C GLN A 139 -4.38 -6.24 15.35
N PRO A 140 -5.57 -5.64 15.44
CA PRO A 140 -5.70 -4.18 15.47
C PRO A 140 -5.16 -3.58 16.78
N GLY A 141 -4.66 -2.35 16.69
CA GLY A 141 -4.12 -1.61 17.83
C GLY A 141 -2.62 -1.75 17.99
N THR A 142 -2.08 -1.20 19.08
CA THR A 142 -0.63 -1.17 19.37
C THR A 142 -0.26 -1.96 20.63
N ALA A 143 -1.24 -2.60 21.26
CA ALA A 143 -1.00 -3.50 22.38
C ALA A 143 -0.30 -4.78 21.91
N LEU A 144 0.40 -5.45 22.83
CA LEU A 144 0.97 -6.76 22.56
C LEU A 144 -0.14 -7.75 22.20
N GLY A 145 -0.07 -8.31 20.99
CA GLY A 145 -0.99 -9.36 20.55
C GLY A 145 -0.67 -10.74 21.14
N SER A 146 -1.60 -11.67 21.03
CA SER A 146 -1.42 -13.06 21.50
C SER A 146 -0.74 -13.98 20.48
N ALA A 147 -0.58 -13.53 19.24
CA ALA A 147 -0.04 -14.34 18.16
C ALA A 147 1.49 -14.41 18.21
N GLY A 148 2.04 -15.58 17.87
CA GLY A 148 3.47 -15.85 17.96
C GLY A 148 4.09 -16.32 16.64
N VAL A 149 5.35 -16.76 16.73
CA VAL A 149 6.12 -17.25 15.58
C VAL A 149 5.46 -18.49 14.95
N ASP A 150 4.81 -19.34 15.73
CA ASP A 150 4.12 -20.52 15.18
C ASP A 150 2.90 -20.14 14.34
N ASP A 151 2.20 -19.07 14.69
CA ASP A 151 1.12 -18.52 13.88
C ASP A 151 1.67 -17.91 12.59
N ALA A 152 2.80 -17.20 12.69
CA ALA A 152 3.50 -16.68 11.52
C ALA A 152 3.95 -17.79 10.56
N ARG A 153 4.46 -18.93 11.06
CA ARG A 153 4.85 -20.09 10.24
C ARG A 153 3.66 -20.74 9.54
N LYS A 154 2.48 -20.75 10.18
CA LYS A 154 1.23 -21.24 9.57
C LYS A 154 0.72 -20.28 8.50
N ALA A 155 0.82 -18.97 8.75
CA ALA A 155 0.45 -17.93 7.80
C ALA A 155 1.48 -17.74 6.67
N ALA A 156 2.68 -18.29 6.82
CA ALA A 156 3.76 -18.14 5.87
C ALA A 156 3.33 -18.63 4.47
N PRO A 157 3.31 -17.75 3.46
CA PRO A 157 2.90 -18.11 2.11
C PRO A 157 3.81 -19.19 1.53
N ARG A 158 3.21 -20.23 0.95
CA ARG A 158 3.92 -21.38 0.38
C ARG A 158 3.89 -21.42 -1.14
N ASP A 159 3.29 -20.41 -1.77
CA ASP A 159 3.24 -20.29 -3.22
C ASP A 159 4.64 -19.95 -3.78
N PRO A 160 5.24 -20.83 -4.61
CA PRO A 160 6.53 -20.55 -5.24
C PRO A 160 6.52 -19.32 -6.16
N ALA A 161 5.38 -18.96 -6.75
CA ALA A 161 5.29 -17.76 -7.58
C ALA A 161 5.40 -16.48 -6.75
N ALA A 162 4.78 -16.46 -5.57
CA ALA A 162 4.91 -15.36 -4.61
C ALA A 162 6.34 -15.19 -4.11
N LEU A 163 7.02 -16.31 -3.80
CA LEU A 163 8.41 -16.25 -3.36
C LEU A 163 9.35 -15.70 -4.46
N ARG A 164 9.19 -16.15 -5.71
CA ARG A 164 9.97 -15.61 -6.83
C ARG A 164 9.76 -14.12 -7.01
N PHE A 165 8.50 -13.67 -6.96
CA PHE A 165 8.15 -12.27 -7.07
C PHE A 165 8.84 -11.41 -5.99
N TRP A 166 8.90 -11.87 -4.74
CA TRP A 166 9.62 -11.13 -3.69
C TRP A 166 11.14 -11.17 -3.84
N GLN A 167 11.70 -12.28 -4.30
CA GLN A 167 13.14 -12.38 -4.58
C GLN A 167 13.57 -11.40 -5.68
N GLU A 168 12.81 -11.33 -6.78
CA GLU A 168 13.04 -10.37 -7.86
C GLU A 168 12.97 -8.93 -7.37
N ARG A 169 11.99 -8.61 -6.51
CA ARG A 169 11.86 -7.28 -5.90
C ARG A 169 12.99 -6.91 -4.94
N LEU A 170 13.61 -7.87 -4.28
CA LEU A 170 14.76 -7.61 -3.40
C LEU A 170 16.03 -7.29 -4.21
N GLN A 171 16.07 -7.68 -5.49
CA GLN A 171 17.20 -7.47 -6.39
C GLN A 171 17.11 -6.20 -7.25
N ALA A 172 15.91 -5.63 -7.37
CA ALA A 172 15.62 -4.43 -8.17
C ALA A 172 15.94 -3.13 -7.41
#